data_AF-R5PGK7-F1
#
_entry.id   AF-R5PGK7-F1
#
_cell.length_a   1.000
_cell.length_b   1.000
_cell.length_c   1.000
_cell.angle_alpha   90.00
_cell.angle_beta   90.00
_cell.angle_gamma   90.00
#
_symmetry.space_group_name_H-M   'P 1'
#
loop_
_entity.id
_entity.type
_entity.pdbx_description
1 polymer ?
#
loop_
_entity_poly.entity_id
_entity_poly.type
_entity_poly.pdbx_seq_one_letter_code
_entity_poly.pdbx_strand_id
1 'polypeptide(L)'
;MKIVFDTEKNTVKVGSKTFGVDMPIEKQNNILSSFNDFIKKNTSLNDFNRYEEDSMWMSYRYCIGRHTIASHMRAGDIGTHCYGRMSEERSIFTAYDINREIEEKLQFGNGPEWYFPVTSMNRIYTSAIDIFCQFIEDYDIKSKEDYLKYYKIDVILTDNERGYKIETTTWKEKISSMISTFHEIYGDDIEEYSVESIIEWIKEKKKQNIDDVDSRIRWIIRTYPNPDYFYFHDVDDLFVWNDLVHLFDLEHHHKSVLANGEEVEWYWTYTNDSEQREDGCWYRKEVGYKKIRVPVNAKIGSVTTWIPDESIIKDLY
;
A
#
# COMPACT_ATOMS: atom_id res chain seq x y z
N MET A 1 -19.06 -22.97 23.99
CA MET A 1 -19.99 -23.75 24.85
C MET A 1 -19.63 -25.23 24.73
N LYS A 2 -19.30 -25.93 25.83
CA LYS A 2 -18.86 -27.34 25.78
C LYS A 2 -20.01 -28.25 26.21
N ILE A 3 -20.41 -29.17 25.33
CA ILE A 3 -21.38 -30.23 25.61
C ILE A 3 -20.61 -31.53 25.77
N VAL A 4 -20.83 -32.24 26.88
CA VAL A 4 -20.16 -33.52 27.18
C VAL A 4 -21.21 -34.54 27.57
N PHE A 5 -21.29 -35.67 26.86
CA PHE A 5 -22.11 -36.80 27.28
C PHE A 5 -21.27 -37.75 28.14
N ASP A 6 -21.82 -38.13 29.30
CA ASP A 6 -21.32 -39.21 30.13
C ASP A 6 -22.21 -40.42 29.86
N THR A 7 -21.74 -41.30 28.99
CA THR A 7 -22.46 -42.49 28.52
C THR A 7 -22.59 -43.56 29.59
N GLU A 8 -21.70 -43.58 30.59
CA GLU A 8 -21.78 -44.50 31.72
C GLU A 8 -22.90 -44.11 32.68
N LYS A 9 -23.12 -42.80 32.84
CA LYS A 9 -24.16 -42.26 33.75
C LYS A 9 -25.45 -41.85 33.04
N ASN A 10 -25.50 -41.97 31.72
CA ASN A 10 -26.62 -41.56 30.90
C ASN A 10 -27.00 -40.08 31.10
N THR A 11 -25.99 -39.19 31.14
CA THR A 11 -26.19 -37.76 31.39
C THR A 11 -25.50 -36.89 30.33
N VAL A 12 -26.03 -35.70 30.08
CA VAL A 12 -25.39 -34.69 29.24
C VAL A 12 -25.10 -33.44 30.08
N LYS A 13 -23.87 -32.95 29.99
CA LYS A 13 -23.43 -31.72 30.63
C LYS A 13 -23.35 -30.60 29.60
N VAL A 14 -24.06 -29.51 29.86
CA VAL A 14 -24.08 -28.31 29.01
C VAL A 14 -23.64 -27.13 29.87
N GLY A 15 -22.39 -26.71 29.71
CA GLY A 15 -21.77 -25.72 30.61
C GLY A 15 -21.66 -26.25 32.04
N SER A 16 -22.30 -25.59 33.01
CA SER A 16 -22.31 -26.01 34.42
C SER A 16 -23.48 -26.91 34.81
N LYS A 17 -24.45 -27.14 33.91
CA LYS A 17 -25.66 -27.93 34.19
C LYS A 17 -25.54 -29.35 33.64
N THR A 18 -26.08 -30.32 34.38
CA THR A 18 -26.13 -31.73 34.01
C THR A 18 -27.59 -32.17 33.89
N PHE A 19 -27.92 -32.87 32.80
CA PHE A 19 -29.26 -33.36 32.50
C PHE A 19 -29.24 -34.88 32.35
N GLY A 20 -30.22 -35.59 32.89
CA GLY A 20 -30.42 -37.01 32.62
C GLY A 20 -30.94 -37.23 31.21
N VAL A 21 -30.44 -38.24 30.51
CA VAL A 21 -30.80 -38.54 29.13
C VAL A 21 -31.43 -39.93 29.08
N ASP A 22 -32.75 -40.00 28.93
CA ASP A 22 -33.47 -41.27 28.74
C ASP A 22 -33.47 -41.65 27.25
N MET A 23 -32.29 -42.00 26.74
CA MET A 23 -32.08 -42.31 25.32
C MET A 23 -31.11 -43.47 25.16
N PRO A 24 -31.32 -44.40 24.22
CA PRO A 24 -30.36 -45.46 23.93
C PRO A 24 -28.98 -44.92 23.53
N ILE A 25 -27.91 -45.57 23.99
CA ILE A 25 -26.50 -45.15 23.77
C ILE A 25 -26.19 -44.96 22.27
N GLU A 26 -26.70 -45.83 21.40
CA GLU A 26 -26.51 -45.72 19.94
C GLU A 26 -27.06 -44.41 19.37
N LYS A 27 -28.22 -43.95 19.86
CA LYS A 27 -28.79 -42.65 19.45
C LYS A 27 -27.97 -41.49 20.00
N GLN A 28 -27.42 -41.60 21.21
CA GLN A 28 -26.54 -40.57 21.77
C GLN A 28 -25.26 -40.43 20.96
N ASN A 29 -24.64 -41.55 20.57
CA ASN A 29 -23.44 -41.57 19.73
C ASN A 29 -23.69 -40.95 18.36
N ASN A 30 -24.85 -41.22 17.74
CA ASN A 30 -25.23 -40.62 16.46
C ASN A 30 -25.46 -39.10 16.56
N ILE A 31 -26.06 -38.62 17.65
CA ILE A 31 -26.24 -37.19 17.92
C ILE A 31 -24.89 -36.52 18.18
N LEU A 32 -24.00 -37.15 18.96
CA LEU A 32 -22.63 -36.69 19.18
C LEU A 32 -21.83 -36.60 17.89
N SER A 33 -21.90 -37.61 17.04
CA SER A 33 -21.25 -37.59 15.72
C SER A 33 -21.80 -36.45 14.88
N SER A 34 -23.12 -36.32 14.77
CA SER A 34 -23.78 -35.27 14.00
C SER A 34 -23.49 -33.87 14.55
N PHE A 35 -23.41 -33.72 15.87
CA PHE A 35 -23.05 -32.46 16.53
C PHE A 35 -21.57 -32.13 16.34
N ASN A 36 -20.68 -33.12 16.41
CA ASN A 36 -19.25 -32.93 16.12
C ASN A 36 -19.02 -32.60 14.64
N ASP A 37 -19.80 -33.18 13.73
CA ASP A 37 -19.77 -32.85 12.30
C ASP A 37 -20.34 -31.45 12.04
N PHE A 38 -21.40 -31.06 12.76
CA PHE A 38 -21.95 -29.70 12.73
C PHE A 38 -20.95 -28.69 13.29
N ILE A 39 -20.31 -28.99 14.43
CA ILE A 39 -19.24 -28.18 15.00
C ILE A 39 -18.08 -28.13 14.00
N LYS A 40 -17.57 -29.24 13.46
CA LYS A 40 -16.52 -29.22 12.42
C LYS A 40 -16.89 -28.37 11.20
N LYS A 41 -18.15 -28.42 10.75
CA LYS A 41 -18.66 -27.58 9.66
C LYS A 41 -18.85 -26.10 10.02
N ASN A 42 -19.02 -25.76 11.30
CA ASN A 42 -19.32 -24.40 11.77
C ASN A 42 -18.25 -23.81 12.72
N THR A 43 -17.18 -24.56 12.99
CA THR A 43 -15.99 -24.16 13.75
C THR A 43 -14.72 -24.40 12.94
N SER A 44 -14.81 -24.40 11.61
CA SER A 44 -13.70 -23.88 10.83
C SER A 44 -13.56 -22.39 11.18
N LEU A 45 -12.82 -22.12 12.25
CA LEU A 45 -12.17 -20.83 12.51
C LEU A 45 -11.25 -20.38 11.35
N ASN A 46 -11.19 -21.17 10.27
CA ASN A 46 -10.34 -21.01 9.11
C ASN A 46 -11.06 -20.45 7.88
N ASP A 47 -12.39 -20.30 7.88
CA ASP A 47 -13.08 -19.73 6.72
C ASP A 47 -13.28 -18.22 6.93
N PHE A 48 -12.58 -17.42 6.12
CA PHE A 48 -12.83 -15.99 5.99
C PHE A 48 -14.29 -15.78 5.54
N ASN A 49 -15.10 -15.19 6.42
CA ASN A 49 -16.53 -15.07 6.17
C ASN A 49 -16.89 -13.74 5.50
N ARG A 50 -18.09 -13.66 4.92
CA ARG A 50 -18.58 -12.47 4.19
C ARG A 50 -18.58 -11.19 5.03
N TYR A 51 -18.84 -11.26 6.33
CA TYR A 51 -18.81 -10.07 7.18
C TYR A 51 -17.37 -9.56 7.37
N GLU A 52 -16.40 -10.46 7.53
CA GLU A 52 -14.98 -10.11 7.58
C GLU A 52 -14.52 -9.52 6.25
N GLU A 53 -14.97 -10.08 5.13
CA GLU A 53 -14.73 -9.58 3.79
C GLU A 53 -15.28 -8.16 3.60
N ASP A 54 -16.56 -7.93 3.90
CA ASP A 54 -17.19 -6.62 3.79
C ASP A 54 -16.48 -5.60 4.71
N SER A 55 -16.09 -6.02 5.91
CA SER A 55 -15.40 -5.16 6.87
C SER A 55 -13.98 -4.80 6.42
N MET A 56 -13.24 -5.76 5.87
CA MET A 56 -11.92 -5.55 5.27
C MET A 56 -12.03 -4.59 4.09
N TRP A 57 -12.98 -4.84 3.18
CA TRP A 57 -13.23 -4.04 2.00
C TRP A 57 -13.52 -2.59 2.35
N MET A 58 -14.45 -2.35 3.26
CA MET A 58 -14.73 -1.00 3.75
C MET A 58 -13.49 -0.38 4.41
N SER A 59 -12.72 -1.14 5.18
CA SER A 59 -11.58 -0.59 5.91
C SER A 59 -10.56 0.04 4.97
N TYR A 60 -10.09 -0.67 3.95
CA TYR A 60 -9.07 -0.10 3.07
C TYR A 60 -9.62 1.00 2.15
N ARG A 61 -10.87 0.89 1.66
CA ARG A 61 -11.55 1.95 0.88
C ARG A 61 -11.65 3.28 1.64
N TYR A 62 -11.92 3.19 2.95
CA TYR A 62 -12.03 4.38 3.78
C TYR A 62 -10.71 4.88 4.34
N CYS A 63 -9.74 3.99 4.60
CA CYS A 63 -8.54 4.34 5.37
C CYS A 63 -7.31 4.67 4.52
N ILE A 64 -7.19 4.15 3.30
CA ILE A 64 -6.04 4.44 2.43
C ILE A 64 -6.00 5.95 2.10
N GLY A 65 -4.86 6.59 2.36
CA GLY A 65 -4.64 8.02 2.11
C GLY A 65 -5.44 8.98 3.00
N ARG A 66 -5.76 8.59 4.25
CA ARG A 66 -6.46 9.47 5.22
C ARG A 66 -5.59 10.05 6.32
N HIS A 67 -4.33 9.60 6.49
CA HIS A 67 -3.41 10.16 7.50
C HIS A 67 -3.95 10.00 8.93
N THR A 68 -4.53 8.82 9.21
CA THR A 68 -5.08 8.52 10.53
C THR A 68 -4.37 7.35 11.19
N ILE A 69 -4.29 7.40 12.52
CA ILE A 69 -3.87 6.26 13.34
C ILE A 69 -4.72 5.02 13.01
N ALA A 70 -6.01 5.21 12.73
CA ALA A 70 -6.90 4.15 12.31
C ALA A 70 -6.42 3.46 11.04
N SER A 71 -5.85 4.19 10.08
CA SER A 71 -5.32 3.60 8.84
C SER A 71 -4.19 2.60 9.11
N HIS A 72 -3.25 2.97 9.98
CA HIS A 72 -2.13 2.09 10.36
C HIS A 72 -2.60 0.89 11.18
N MET A 73 -3.52 1.10 12.12
CA MET A 73 -4.08 0.02 12.95
C MET A 73 -4.86 -0.99 12.11
N ARG A 74 -5.69 -0.51 11.17
CA ARG A 74 -6.53 -1.39 10.33
C ARG A 74 -5.72 -2.25 9.39
N ALA A 75 -4.65 -1.73 8.80
CA ALA A 75 -3.77 -2.54 7.97
C ALA A 75 -3.13 -3.68 8.80
N GLY A 76 -2.64 -3.36 10.01
CA GLY A 76 -2.16 -4.33 11.00
C GLY A 76 -3.17 -5.43 11.35
N ASP A 77 -4.40 -5.02 11.66
CA ASP A 77 -5.50 -5.93 12.02
C ASP A 77 -5.88 -6.84 10.85
N ILE A 78 -5.96 -6.30 9.63
CA ILE A 78 -6.28 -7.06 8.42
C ILE A 78 -5.21 -8.13 8.18
N GLY A 79 -3.93 -7.77 8.21
CA GLY A 79 -2.84 -8.73 8.02
C GLY A 79 -2.88 -9.85 9.08
N THR A 80 -3.07 -9.48 10.34
CA THR A 80 -3.11 -10.45 11.46
C THR A 80 -4.31 -11.39 11.40
N HIS A 81 -5.47 -10.90 10.98
CA HIS A 81 -6.73 -11.63 11.09
C HIS A 81 -7.23 -12.24 9.77
N CYS A 82 -6.70 -11.83 8.62
CA CYS A 82 -7.17 -12.31 7.30
C CYS A 82 -6.14 -13.17 6.57
N TYR A 83 -4.84 -12.95 6.81
CA TYR A 83 -3.77 -13.74 6.19
C TYR A 83 -3.88 -15.23 6.57
N GLY A 84 -3.73 -16.11 5.58
CA GLY A 84 -3.89 -17.56 5.74
C GLY A 84 -5.32 -18.07 5.96
N ARG A 85 -6.33 -17.18 6.02
CA ARG A 85 -7.76 -17.54 6.14
C ARG A 85 -8.56 -17.30 4.85
N MET A 86 -8.03 -16.46 3.95
CA MET A 86 -8.58 -16.26 2.61
C MET A 86 -8.11 -17.37 1.66
N SER A 87 -8.90 -17.66 0.63
CA SER A 87 -8.39 -18.46 -0.50
C SER A 87 -7.27 -17.71 -1.22
N GLU A 88 -6.42 -18.43 -1.93
CA GLU A 88 -5.35 -17.83 -2.75
C GLU A 88 -5.91 -16.81 -3.76
N GLU A 89 -6.92 -17.20 -4.54
CA GLU A 89 -7.61 -16.32 -5.48
C GLU A 89 -8.14 -15.05 -4.81
N ARG A 90 -8.69 -15.18 -3.59
CA ARG A 90 -9.21 -14.03 -2.85
C ARG A 90 -8.11 -13.14 -2.29
N SER A 91 -6.99 -13.73 -1.87
CA SER A 91 -5.82 -12.99 -1.39
C SER A 91 -5.25 -12.15 -2.52
N ILE A 92 -5.01 -12.76 -3.68
CA ILE A 92 -4.53 -12.08 -4.90
C ILE A 92 -5.49 -10.97 -5.32
N PHE A 93 -6.80 -11.23 -5.33
CA PHE A 93 -7.80 -10.19 -5.62
C PHE A 93 -7.72 -9.02 -4.63
N THR A 94 -7.53 -9.32 -3.34
CA THR A 94 -7.45 -8.30 -2.30
C THR A 94 -6.17 -7.47 -2.43
N ALA A 95 -5.03 -8.10 -2.72
CA ALA A 95 -3.77 -7.42 -3.02
C ALA A 95 -3.94 -6.43 -4.18
N TYR A 96 -4.52 -6.90 -5.29
CA TYR A 96 -4.81 -6.07 -6.46
C TYR A 96 -5.75 -4.89 -6.12
N ASP A 97 -6.83 -5.13 -5.38
CA ASP A 97 -7.81 -4.09 -5.08
C ASP A 97 -7.25 -3.03 -4.12
N ILE A 98 -6.38 -3.41 -3.18
CA ILE A 98 -5.61 -2.48 -2.34
C ILE A 98 -4.62 -1.68 -3.18
N ASN A 99 -3.86 -2.33 -4.07
CA ASN A 99 -2.90 -1.63 -4.94
C ASN A 99 -3.59 -0.60 -5.84
N ARG A 100 -4.78 -0.91 -6.37
CA ARG A 100 -5.58 0.08 -7.12
C ARG A 100 -5.94 1.31 -6.29
N GLU A 101 -6.29 1.14 -5.02
CA GLU A 101 -6.56 2.30 -4.15
C GLU A 101 -5.31 3.14 -3.92
N ILE A 102 -4.15 2.50 -3.79
CA ILE A 102 -2.85 3.18 -3.67
C ILE A 102 -2.55 3.96 -4.97
N GLU A 103 -2.75 3.36 -6.15
CA GLU A 103 -2.59 4.03 -7.45
C GLU A 103 -3.46 5.28 -7.54
N GLU A 104 -4.74 5.19 -7.15
CA GLU A 104 -5.65 6.35 -7.12
C GLU A 104 -5.12 7.46 -6.19
N LYS A 105 -4.54 7.12 -5.04
CA LYS A 105 -3.95 8.13 -4.14
C LYS A 105 -2.71 8.78 -4.70
N LEU A 106 -1.86 8.03 -5.40
CA LEU A 106 -0.68 8.60 -6.07
C LEU A 106 -1.09 9.47 -7.27
N GLN A 107 -2.09 9.04 -8.04
CA GLN A 107 -2.60 9.77 -9.22
C GLN A 107 -3.26 11.11 -8.87
N PHE A 108 -4.04 11.14 -7.79
CA PHE A 108 -4.79 12.34 -7.37
C PHE A 108 -4.22 13.02 -6.13
N GLY A 109 -3.03 12.61 -5.70
CA GLY A 109 -2.33 13.17 -4.55
C GLY A 109 -1.75 14.56 -4.81
N ASN A 110 -1.19 15.16 -3.77
CA ASN A 110 -0.40 16.37 -3.92
C ASN A 110 0.94 15.98 -4.58
N GLY A 111 1.33 16.60 -5.71
CA GLY A 111 2.60 16.28 -6.38
C GLY A 111 2.52 16.25 -7.91
N PRO A 112 3.50 15.63 -8.59
CA PRO A 112 3.40 15.33 -10.03
C PRO A 112 2.18 14.45 -10.32
N GLU A 113 1.56 14.65 -11.47
CA GLU A 113 0.46 13.83 -11.95
C GLU A 113 0.98 12.44 -12.33
N TRP A 114 0.67 11.44 -11.50
CA TRP A 114 0.98 10.04 -11.80
C TRP A 114 -0.06 9.43 -12.71
N TYR A 115 0.40 8.77 -13.77
CA TYR A 115 -0.45 7.99 -14.67
C TYR A 115 0.00 6.55 -14.66
N PHE A 116 -0.77 5.73 -13.95
CA PHE A 116 -0.68 4.28 -14.03
C PHE A 116 -1.52 3.81 -15.23
N PRO A 117 -1.02 2.89 -16.06
CA PRO A 117 -1.81 2.33 -17.14
C PRO A 117 -2.97 1.59 -16.47
N VAL A 118 -4.20 2.05 -16.69
CA VAL A 118 -5.41 1.38 -16.18
C VAL A 118 -5.53 0.05 -16.89
N THR A 119 -4.83 -0.96 -16.40
CA THR A 119 -5.04 -2.32 -16.83
C THR A 119 -5.96 -2.96 -15.82
N SER A 120 -7.25 -2.73 -16.05
CA SER A 120 -8.22 -3.78 -15.81
C SER A 120 -7.64 -5.09 -16.39
N MET A 121 -7.20 -5.99 -15.52
CA MET A 121 -6.79 -7.39 -15.80
C MET A 121 -5.33 -7.69 -16.16
N ASN A 122 -4.45 -6.75 -16.53
CA ASN A 122 -3.04 -7.12 -16.65
C ASN A 122 -2.42 -7.08 -15.26
N ARG A 123 -2.10 -8.26 -14.76
CA ARG A 123 -1.28 -8.52 -13.58
C ARG A 123 0.14 -7.99 -13.81
N ILE A 124 0.32 -6.68 -13.95
CA ILE A 124 1.63 -6.08 -13.68
C ILE A 124 1.72 -6.06 -12.16
N TYR A 125 2.35 -7.09 -11.62
CA TYR A 125 2.48 -7.38 -10.19
C TYR A 125 3.37 -6.39 -9.44
N THR A 126 3.87 -5.35 -10.09
CA THR A 126 4.66 -4.34 -9.39
C THR A 126 3.72 -3.35 -8.74
N SER A 127 3.71 -3.35 -7.41
CA SER A 127 2.98 -2.37 -6.62
C SER A 127 3.27 -0.94 -7.05
N ALA A 128 2.27 -0.07 -6.98
CA ALA A 128 2.43 1.35 -7.28
C ALA A 128 3.45 2.05 -6.36
N ILE A 129 3.58 1.60 -5.10
CA ILE A 129 4.61 2.10 -4.18
C ILE A 129 6.00 1.60 -4.57
N ASP A 130 6.11 0.37 -5.08
CA ASP A 130 7.38 -0.15 -5.57
C ASP A 130 7.85 0.62 -6.81
N ILE A 131 6.92 0.99 -7.70
CA ILE A 131 7.19 1.85 -8.87
C ILE A 131 7.59 3.26 -8.41
N PHE A 132 6.89 3.82 -7.41
CA PHE A 132 7.26 5.09 -6.80
C PHE A 132 8.67 5.05 -6.22
N CYS A 133 9.04 4.03 -5.45
CA CYS A 133 10.39 3.91 -4.89
C CYS A 133 11.44 3.77 -5.99
N GLN A 134 11.18 2.98 -7.03
CA GLN A 134 12.07 2.86 -8.20
C GLN A 134 12.24 4.18 -8.94
N PHE A 135 11.18 5.00 -9.08
CA PHE A 135 11.28 6.34 -9.63
C PHE A 135 12.21 7.24 -8.80
N ILE A 136 12.07 7.22 -7.47
CA ILE A 136 12.94 7.97 -6.56
C ILE A 136 14.41 7.57 -6.74
N GLU A 137 14.68 6.27 -6.87
CA GLU A 137 16.02 5.73 -7.10
C GLU A 137 16.59 6.09 -8.47
N ASP A 138 15.85 5.81 -9.55
CA ASP A 138 16.30 6.02 -10.94
C ASP A 138 16.60 7.49 -11.27
N TYR A 139 15.84 8.40 -10.67
CA TYR A 139 15.96 9.84 -10.91
C TYR A 139 16.73 10.58 -9.80
N ASP A 140 17.34 9.83 -8.88
CA ASP A 140 18.19 10.32 -7.78
C ASP A 140 17.52 11.42 -6.94
N ILE A 141 16.25 11.22 -6.58
CA ILE A 141 15.46 12.24 -5.88
C ILE A 141 15.85 12.23 -4.39
N LYS A 142 16.39 13.37 -3.91
CA LYS A 142 16.88 13.50 -2.52
C LYS A 142 16.04 14.43 -1.65
N SER A 143 15.25 15.30 -2.28
CA SER A 143 14.46 16.33 -1.60
C SER A 143 13.06 16.44 -2.18
N LYS A 144 12.17 17.11 -1.46
CA LYS A 144 10.84 17.48 -1.99
C LYS A 144 10.94 18.38 -3.21
N GLU A 145 11.92 19.27 -3.28
CA GLU A 145 12.15 20.14 -4.45
C GLU A 145 12.52 19.31 -5.68
N ASP A 146 13.36 18.28 -5.52
CA ASP A 146 13.71 17.37 -6.60
C ASP A 146 12.51 16.61 -7.13
N TYR A 147 11.59 16.21 -6.25
CA TYR A 147 10.36 15.51 -6.62
C TYR A 147 9.37 16.45 -7.32
N LEU A 148 9.18 17.66 -6.78
CA LEU A 148 8.22 18.65 -7.28
C LEU A 148 8.68 19.35 -8.57
N LYS A 149 9.91 19.09 -9.06
CA LYS A 149 10.33 19.55 -10.39
C LYS A 149 9.53 18.88 -11.51
N TYR A 150 8.98 17.70 -11.24
CA TYR A 150 8.15 16.95 -12.18
C TYR A 150 6.71 17.49 -12.18
N TYR A 151 6.17 17.65 -13.37
CA TYR A 151 4.75 17.93 -13.61
C TYR A 151 3.98 16.63 -13.77
N LYS A 152 4.53 15.67 -14.52
CA LYS A 152 3.86 14.43 -14.90
C LYS A 152 4.83 13.24 -14.87
N ILE A 153 4.33 12.10 -14.42
CA ILE A 153 5.04 10.80 -14.41
C ILE A 153 4.12 9.75 -15.04
N ASP A 154 4.50 9.25 -16.21
CA ASP A 154 3.77 8.23 -16.96
C ASP A 154 4.45 6.87 -16.79
N VAL A 155 3.71 5.90 -16.28
CA VAL A 155 4.12 4.50 -16.23
C VAL A 155 3.63 3.81 -17.51
N ILE A 156 4.55 3.32 -18.33
CA ILE A 156 4.23 2.72 -19.63
C ILE A 156 4.67 1.27 -19.62
N LEU A 157 3.75 0.36 -19.96
CA LEU A 157 4.02 -1.07 -20.03
C LEU A 157 4.95 -1.39 -21.18
N THR A 158 5.95 -2.24 -20.91
CA THR A 158 6.99 -2.60 -21.87
C THR A 158 7.50 -4.01 -21.63
N ASP A 159 7.98 -4.66 -22.69
CA ASP A 159 8.62 -5.98 -22.62
C ASP A 159 10.09 -5.88 -22.16
N ASN A 160 10.35 -5.22 -21.02
CA ASN A 160 11.66 -5.17 -20.37
C ASN A 160 11.66 -5.98 -19.07
N GLU A 161 12.81 -6.09 -18.40
CA GLU A 161 12.94 -6.85 -17.15
C GLU A 161 12.00 -6.35 -16.04
N ARG A 162 11.66 -5.05 -16.04
CA ARG A 162 10.76 -4.44 -15.06
C ARG A 162 9.28 -4.59 -15.43
N GLY A 163 8.96 -4.96 -16.68
CA GLY A 163 7.60 -4.94 -17.23
C GLY A 163 7.05 -3.54 -17.57
N TYR A 164 7.81 -2.48 -17.28
CA TYR A 164 7.42 -1.09 -17.51
C TYR A 164 8.63 -0.16 -17.66
N LYS A 165 8.38 1.04 -18.19
CA LYS A 165 9.29 2.19 -18.17
C LYS A 165 8.58 3.41 -17.60
N ILE A 166 9.36 4.35 -17.07
CA ILE A 166 8.87 5.62 -16.54
C ILE A 166 9.26 6.73 -17.50
N GLU A 167 8.27 7.43 -18.04
CA GLU A 167 8.47 8.68 -18.78
C GLU A 167 8.05 9.86 -17.90
N THR A 168 8.76 10.98 -18.02
CA THR A 168 8.52 12.14 -17.16
C THR A 168 8.38 13.41 -17.99
N THR A 169 7.61 14.36 -17.47
CA THR A 169 7.58 15.73 -17.96
C THR A 169 7.80 16.65 -16.77
N THR A 170 8.77 17.55 -16.88
CA THR A 170 9.06 18.56 -15.87
C THR A 170 8.14 19.76 -16.00
N TRP A 171 8.02 20.55 -14.93
CA TRP A 171 7.34 21.84 -15.01
C TRP A 171 7.98 22.78 -16.03
N LYS A 172 9.30 22.74 -16.20
CA LYS A 172 9.98 23.56 -17.21
C LYS A 172 9.51 23.21 -18.63
N GLU A 173 9.43 21.92 -18.96
CA GLU A 173 8.93 21.47 -20.27
C GLU A 173 7.44 21.81 -20.45
N LYS A 174 6.64 21.61 -19.40
CA LYS A 174 5.21 21.98 -19.42
C LYS A 174 5.02 23.47 -19.68
N ILE A 175 5.73 24.34 -18.95
CA ILE A 175 5.63 25.79 -19.13
C ILE A 175 6.18 26.21 -20.50
N SER A 176 7.29 25.60 -20.95
CA SER A 176 7.83 25.84 -22.29
C SER A 176 6.80 25.54 -23.39
N SER A 177 6.00 24.49 -23.24
CA SER A 177 4.94 24.13 -24.20
C SER A 177 3.80 25.16 -24.26
N MET A 178 3.75 26.08 -23.29
CA MET A 178 2.65 27.04 -23.12
C MET A 178 3.06 28.48 -23.39
N ILE A 179 4.32 28.75 -23.72
CA ILE A 179 4.84 30.09 -24.02
C ILE A 179 3.94 30.81 -25.05
N SER A 180 3.54 30.14 -26.13
CA SER A 180 2.64 30.73 -27.14
C SER A 180 1.28 31.16 -26.57
N THR A 181 0.73 30.39 -25.62
CA THR A 181 -0.51 30.74 -24.91
C THR A 181 -0.31 31.96 -24.00
N PHE A 182 0.85 32.06 -23.33
CA PHE A 182 1.19 33.25 -22.55
C PHE A 182 1.29 34.50 -23.44
N HIS A 183 1.98 34.42 -24.58
CA HIS A 183 2.05 35.50 -25.57
C HIS A 183 0.66 35.92 -26.07
N GLU A 184 -0.21 34.96 -26.40
CA GLU A 184 -1.58 35.25 -26.87
C GLU A 184 -2.41 36.03 -25.84
N ILE A 185 -2.25 35.72 -24.55
CA ILE A 185 -3.05 36.30 -23.47
C ILE A 185 -2.50 37.67 -23.02
N TYR A 186 -1.18 37.78 -22.91
CA TYR A 186 -0.52 38.91 -22.25
C TYR A 186 0.25 39.82 -23.22
N GLY A 187 0.28 39.48 -24.51
CA GLY A 187 0.91 40.27 -25.57
C GLY A 187 2.42 40.06 -25.69
N ASP A 188 3.01 40.65 -26.73
CA ASP A 188 4.42 40.51 -27.11
C ASP A 188 5.35 41.54 -26.44
N ASP A 189 4.83 42.42 -25.58
CA ASP A 189 5.59 43.48 -24.89
C ASP A 189 6.54 42.96 -23.79
N ILE A 190 6.77 41.64 -23.73
CA ILE A 190 7.70 41.02 -22.80
C ILE A 190 8.76 40.27 -23.63
N GLU A 191 9.87 40.96 -23.91
CA GLU A 191 11.13 40.33 -24.36
C GLU A 191 11.68 39.31 -23.33
N GLU A 192 11.01 39.15 -22.18
CA GLU A 192 11.40 38.36 -21.01
C GLU A 192 10.55 37.07 -20.77
N TYR A 193 9.79 36.53 -21.72
CA TYR A 193 9.09 35.23 -21.53
C TYR A 193 10.03 34.02 -21.59
N SER A 194 11.11 34.05 -20.82
CA SER A 194 11.84 32.82 -20.50
C SER A 194 10.94 31.92 -19.63
N VAL A 195 11.18 30.61 -19.71
CA VAL A 195 10.49 29.63 -18.84
C VAL A 195 10.68 30.00 -17.37
N GLU A 196 11.88 30.45 -17.01
CA GLU A 196 12.25 30.91 -15.67
C GLU A 196 11.41 32.12 -15.23
N SER A 197 11.27 33.13 -16.09
CA SER A 197 10.45 34.33 -15.80
C SER A 197 8.99 33.96 -15.57
N ILE A 198 8.43 33.06 -16.39
CA ILE A 198 7.04 32.59 -16.23
C ILE A 198 6.88 31.81 -14.93
N ILE A 199 7.84 30.96 -14.57
CA ILE A 199 7.81 30.22 -13.31
C ILE A 199 7.82 31.17 -12.10
N GLU A 200 8.67 32.20 -12.10
CA GLU A 200 8.69 33.19 -11.01
C GLU A 200 7.37 33.97 -10.95
N TRP A 201 6.83 34.38 -12.10
CA TRP A 201 5.51 35.01 -12.15
C TRP A 201 4.39 34.12 -11.60
N ILE A 202 4.40 32.81 -11.91
CA ILE A 202 3.45 31.83 -11.36
C ILE A 202 3.56 31.77 -9.84
N LYS A 203 4.79 31.67 -9.30
CA LYS A 203 5.04 31.63 -7.85
C LYS A 203 4.54 32.89 -7.14
N GLU A 204 4.74 34.06 -7.74
CA GLU A 204 4.24 35.33 -7.23
C GLU A 204 2.71 35.40 -7.27
N LYS A 205 2.10 35.06 -8.41
CA LYS A 205 0.64 35.06 -8.55
C LYS A 205 -0.05 34.10 -7.62
N LYS A 206 0.54 32.93 -7.33
CA LYS A 206 -0.01 31.97 -6.36
C LYS A 206 -0.10 32.53 -4.93
N LYS A 207 0.72 33.52 -4.58
CA LYS A 207 0.66 34.24 -3.29
C LYS A 207 -0.41 35.34 -3.28
N GLN A 208 -0.93 35.71 -4.45
CA GLN A 208 -1.94 36.74 -4.64
C GLN A 208 -3.30 36.10 -4.97
N ASN A 209 -4.33 36.92 -5.21
CA ASN A 209 -5.57 36.43 -5.81
C ASN A 209 -5.32 36.09 -7.28
N ILE A 210 -5.75 34.90 -7.72
CA ILE A 210 -5.61 34.40 -9.10
C ILE A 210 -6.88 34.56 -9.93
N ASP A 211 -7.92 35.20 -9.39
CA ASP A 211 -9.21 35.38 -10.07
C ASP A 211 -9.14 36.37 -11.25
N ASP A 212 -8.11 37.21 -11.28
CA ASP A 212 -7.78 38.14 -12.38
C ASP A 212 -7.02 37.45 -13.53
N VAL A 213 -6.58 36.20 -13.36
CA VAL A 213 -5.84 35.43 -14.36
C VAL A 213 -6.80 34.76 -15.34
N ASP A 214 -6.45 34.77 -16.64
CA ASP A 214 -7.16 34.05 -17.70
C ASP A 214 -7.35 32.57 -17.32
N SER A 215 -8.56 32.04 -17.55
CA SER A 215 -8.93 30.68 -17.14
C SER A 215 -8.02 29.60 -17.72
N ARG A 216 -7.42 29.83 -18.90
CA ARG A 216 -6.49 28.91 -19.57
C ARG A 216 -5.17 28.74 -18.81
N ILE A 217 -4.74 29.76 -18.07
CA ILE A 217 -3.49 29.74 -17.28
C ILE A 217 -3.78 29.54 -15.79
N ARG A 218 -4.98 29.91 -15.32
CA ARG A 218 -5.36 29.82 -13.91
C ARG A 218 -5.17 28.41 -13.33
N TRP A 219 -5.48 27.36 -14.09
CA TRP A 219 -5.28 25.98 -13.64
C TRP A 219 -3.79 25.67 -13.38
N ILE A 220 -2.87 26.15 -14.22
CA ILE A 220 -1.42 25.96 -14.01
C ILE A 220 -0.96 26.60 -12.71
N ILE A 221 -1.42 27.82 -12.42
CA ILE A 221 -1.05 28.50 -11.18
C ILE A 221 -1.56 27.72 -9.97
N ARG A 222 -2.78 27.17 -10.06
CA ARG A 222 -3.34 26.31 -9.00
C ARG A 222 -2.50 25.05 -8.80
N THR A 223 -2.17 24.35 -9.87
CA THR A 223 -1.48 23.05 -9.85
C THR A 223 0.02 23.16 -9.61
N TYR A 224 0.67 24.27 -9.99
CA TYR A 224 2.12 24.44 -9.81
C TYR A 224 2.51 24.24 -8.34
N PRO A 225 3.44 23.33 -8.01
CA PRO A 225 3.64 22.89 -6.65
C PRO A 225 4.23 24.00 -5.78
N ASN A 226 3.87 23.97 -4.49
CA ASN A 226 4.52 24.78 -3.48
C ASN A 226 5.20 23.84 -2.47
N PRO A 227 6.54 23.76 -2.46
CA PRO A 227 7.29 22.90 -1.53
C PRO A 227 6.99 23.15 -0.05
N ASP A 228 6.57 24.36 0.34
CA ASP A 228 6.25 24.70 1.73
C ASP A 228 4.97 24.03 2.24
N TYR A 229 4.06 23.65 1.32
CA TYR A 229 2.78 23.01 1.65
C TYR A 229 2.71 21.54 1.23
N PHE A 230 3.80 20.98 0.72
CA PHE A 230 3.89 19.60 0.31
C PHE A 230 4.59 18.76 1.37
N TYR A 231 4.01 17.60 1.70
CA TYR A 231 4.54 16.67 2.69
C TYR A 231 4.47 15.24 2.15
N PHE A 232 5.59 14.50 2.24
CA PHE A 232 5.63 13.09 1.86
C PHE A 232 4.87 12.16 2.82
N HIS A 233 4.38 12.69 3.95
CA HIS A 233 3.48 11.94 4.83
C HIS A 233 2.25 11.39 4.10
N ASP A 234 1.84 12.05 3.00
CA ASP A 234 0.77 11.57 2.14
C ASP A 234 1.10 10.21 1.51
N VAL A 235 2.36 10.01 1.13
CA VAL A 235 2.87 8.77 0.52
C VAL A 235 3.27 7.75 1.59
N ASP A 236 3.84 8.21 2.71
CA ASP A 236 4.27 7.34 3.82
C ASP A 236 3.14 6.43 4.33
N ASP A 237 1.95 6.99 4.44
CA ASP A 237 0.74 6.30 4.86
C ASP A 237 0.40 5.10 3.96
N LEU A 238 0.82 5.14 2.70
CA LEU A 238 0.55 4.10 1.70
C LEU A 238 1.47 2.89 1.88
N PHE A 239 2.65 3.04 2.50
CA PHE A 239 3.60 1.94 2.69
C PHE A 239 3.02 0.80 3.54
N VAL A 240 2.26 1.13 4.58
CA VAL A 240 1.64 0.09 5.43
C VAL A 240 0.58 -0.70 4.67
N TRP A 241 -0.11 -0.07 3.72
CA TRP A 241 -1.03 -0.76 2.82
C TRP A 241 -0.29 -1.54 1.74
N ASN A 242 0.86 -1.04 1.28
CA ASN A 242 1.74 -1.77 0.38
C ASN A 242 2.23 -3.09 0.99
N ASP A 243 2.57 -3.09 2.28
CA ASP A 243 2.94 -4.32 2.97
C ASP A 243 1.79 -5.34 2.97
N LEU A 244 0.52 -4.89 3.00
CA LEU A 244 -0.63 -5.79 2.82
C LEU A 244 -0.80 -6.28 1.39
N VAL A 245 -0.49 -5.45 0.39
CA VAL A 245 -0.46 -5.89 -1.02
C VAL A 245 0.49 -7.07 -1.14
N HIS A 246 1.72 -6.90 -0.64
CA HIS A 246 2.75 -7.93 -0.71
C HIS A 246 2.44 -9.15 0.16
N LEU A 247 1.85 -8.96 1.35
CA LEU A 247 1.43 -10.08 2.21
C LEU A 247 0.32 -10.95 1.58
N PHE A 248 -0.56 -10.36 0.77
CA PHE A 248 -1.64 -11.09 0.12
C PHE A 248 -1.29 -11.55 -1.31
N ASP A 249 -0.17 -11.08 -1.86
CA ASP A 249 0.38 -11.54 -3.14
C ASP A 249 1.24 -12.79 -2.94
N LEU A 250 0.55 -13.91 -2.69
CA LEU A 250 1.17 -15.20 -2.38
C LEU A 250 2.11 -15.72 -3.48
N GLU A 251 1.94 -15.25 -4.73
CA GLU A 251 2.79 -15.64 -5.86
C GLU A 251 4.20 -15.03 -5.77
N HIS A 252 4.38 -13.94 -5.02
CA HIS A 252 5.64 -13.22 -4.83
C HIS A 252 6.28 -13.45 -3.45
N HIS A 253 5.76 -14.43 -2.70
CA HIS A 253 6.40 -14.88 -1.48
C HIS A 253 7.63 -15.73 -1.81
N HIS A 254 8.70 -15.46 -1.07
CA HIS A 254 9.95 -16.18 -1.12
C HIS A 254 10.14 -17.03 0.12
N LYS A 255 10.95 -18.07 0.01
CA LYS A 255 11.40 -18.85 1.18
C LYS A 255 12.91 -18.92 1.24
N SER A 256 13.45 -18.73 2.44
CA SER A 256 14.90 -18.80 2.69
C SER A 256 15.20 -19.53 3.99
N VAL A 257 16.43 -20.03 4.09
CA VAL A 257 17.00 -20.61 5.31
C VAL A 257 17.91 -19.57 5.96
N LEU A 258 17.64 -19.25 7.22
CA LEU A 258 18.39 -18.29 8.02
C LEU A 258 19.68 -18.89 8.60
N ALA A 259 20.56 -18.03 9.11
CA ALA A 259 21.84 -18.37 9.73
C ALA A 259 21.71 -19.34 10.92
N ASN A 260 20.58 -19.28 11.61
CA ASN A 260 20.24 -20.17 12.73
C ASN A 260 19.64 -21.52 12.26
N GLY A 261 19.47 -21.74 10.95
CA GLY A 261 18.87 -22.93 10.36
C GLY A 261 17.34 -22.90 10.24
N GLU A 262 16.69 -21.80 10.63
CA GLU A 262 15.24 -21.62 10.53
C GLU A 262 14.80 -21.33 9.08
N GLU A 263 13.71 -21.96 8.64
CA GLU A 263 13.06 -21.60 7.38
C GLU A 263 12.09 -20.43 7.60
N VAL A 264 12.19 -19.41 6.77
CA VAL A 264 11.32 -18.23 6.83
C VAL A 264 10.71 -17.94 5.47
N GLU A 265 9.42 -17.62 5.48
CA GLU A 265 8.69 -17.11 4.32
C GLU A 265 8.61 -15.58 4.42
N TRP A 266 8.88 -14.88 3.33
CA TRP A 266 9.02 -13.42 3.31
C TRP A 266 8.67 -12.83 1.94
N TYR A 267 8.45 -11.52 1.88
CA TYR A 267 8.25 -10.78 0.63
C TYR A 267 9.15 -9.54 0.59
N TRP A 268 9.37 -9.01 -0.61
CA TRP A 268 10.06 -7.74 -0.80
C TRP A 268 9.09 -6.58 -0.57
N THR A 269 9.53 -5.55 0.14
CA THR A 269 8.84 -4.26 0.24
C THR A 269 9.88 -3.15 0.40
N TYR A 270 9.43 -1.92 0.57
CA TYR A 270 10.28 -0.78 0.86
C TYR A 270 9.98 -0.23 2.25
N THR A 271 11.00 0.33 2.89
CA THR A 271 10.81 1.14 4.08
C THR A 271 11.60 2.43 3.95
N ASN A 272 11.34 3.38 4.83
CA ASN A 272 12.07 4.63 4.85
C ASN A 272 13.53 4.40 5.21
N ASP A 273 14.41 5.01 4.43
CA ASP A 273 15.83 4.97 4.66
C ASP A 273 16.25 6.02 5.70
N SER A 274 17.39 5.78 6.34
CA SER A 274 17.94 6.65 7.38
C SER A 274 19.40 6.92 7.11
N GLU A 275 19.86 8.10 7.50
CA GLU A 275 21.26 8.51 7.41
C GLU A 275 21.78 8.93 8.79
N GLN A 276 23.05 8.64 9.04
CA GLN A 276 23.73 9.13 10.22
C GLN A 276 24.34 10.50 9.90
N ARG A 277 24.02 11.51 10.70
CA ARG A 277 24.61 12.85 10.58
C ARG A 277 25.93 12.94 11.35
N GLU A 278 26.65 14.04 11.15
CA GLU A 278 27.95 14.30 11.79
C GLU A 278 27.90 14.27 13.33
N ASP A 279 26.72 14.51 13.91
CA ASP A 279 26.46 14.41 15.35
C ASP A 279 26.33 12.97 15.86
N GLY A 280 26.42 11.98 14.97
CA GLY A 280 26.27 10.55 15.27
C GLY A 280 24.82 10.09 15.41
N CYS A 281 23.84 10.98 15.29
CA CYS A 281 22.42 10.65 15.38
C CYS A 281 21.89 10.15 14.03
N TRP A 282 20.97 9.18 14.09
CA TRP A 282 20.29 8.65 12.91
C TRP A 282 19.01 9.44 12.64
N TYR A 283 18.88 9.94 11.43
CA TYR A 283 17.73 10.67 10.95
C TYR A 283 17.11 9.95 9.78
N ARG A 284 15.78 9.95 9.73
CA ARG A 284 15.04 9.54 8.55
C ARG A 284 15.36 10.51 7.41
N LYS A 285 15.68 9.99 6.22
CA LYS A 285 15.86 10.82 5.03
C LYS A 285 14.53 11.49 4.67
N GLU A 286 14.57 12.72 4.15
CA GLU A 286 13.36 13.40 3.66
C GLU A 286 12.74 12.62 2.49
N VAL A 287 13.59 12.22 1.55
CA VAL A 287 13.25 11.32 0.46
C VAL A 287 14.33 10.25 0.38
N GLY A 288 13.93 9.01 0.60
CA GLY A 288 14.85 7.88 0.58
C GLY A 288 14.16 6.64 1.08
N TYR A 289 14.17 5.61 0.24
CA TYR A 289 13.55 4.33 0.53
C TYR A 289 14.60 3.24 0.34
N LYS A 290 14.53 2.22 1.17
CA LYS A 290 15.38 1.04 1.09
C LYS A 290 14.52 -0.19 0.91
N LYS A 291 14.88 -1.02 -0.06
CA LYS A 291 14.25 -2.30 -0.28
C LYS A 291 14.64 -3.27 0.85
N ILE A 292 13.66 -3.95 1.44
CA ILE A 292 13.84 -4.84 2.58
C ILE A 292 13.04 -6.13 2.41
N ARG A 293 13.50 -7.20 3.07
CA ARG A 293 12.79 -8.48 3.18
C ARG A 293 11.97 -8.52 4.46
N VAL A 294 10.66 -8.69 4.37
CA VAL A 294 9.77 -8.74 5.54
C VAL A 294 9.19 -10.13 5.70
N PRO A 295 9.34 -10.78 6.87
CA PRO A 295 8.70 -12.07 7.15
C PRO A 295 7.17 -11.97 7.04
N VAL A 296 6.50 -13.00 6.51
CA VAL A 296 5.02 -13.02 6.40
C VAL A 296 4.30 -12.98 7.76
N ASN A 297 4.99 -13.36 8.85
CA ASN A 297 4.47 -13.29 10.21
C ASN A 297 4.83 -11.98 10.93
N ALA A 298 5.50 -11.04 10.26
CA ALA A 298 5.81 -9.74 10.81
C ALA A 298 4.53 -8.93 11.02
N LYS A 299 4.52 -8.13 12.07
CA LYS A 299 3.40 -7.22 12.33
C LYS A 299 3.45 -6.07 11.30
N ILE A 300 2.44 -5.99 10.44
CA ILE A 300 2.28 -4.89 9.49
C ILE A 300 2.26 -3.53 10.22
N GLY A 301 3.01 -2.56 9.68
CA GLY A 301 3.23 -1.25 10.31
C GLY A 301 4.33 -1.23 11.39
N SER A 302 5.01 -2.35 11.65
CA SER A 302 6.20 -2.39 12.50
C SER A 302 7.46 -2.19 11.65
N VAL A 303 8.01 -0.98 11.69
CA VAL A 303 9.25 -0.61 10.96
C VAL A 303 10.52 -1.31 11.46
N THR A 304 10.44 -2.18 12.49
CA THR A 304 11.60 -2.83 13.13
C THR A 304 11.82 -4.28 12.72
N THR A 305 10.94 -4.86 11.90
CA THR A 305 10.96 -6.29 11.62
C THR A 305 11.28 -6.56 10.15
N TRP A 306 12.56 -6.79 9.83
CA TRP A 306 13.01 -7.24 8.51
C TRP A 306 14.16 -8.24 8.64
N ILE A 307 14.41 -9.01 7.58
CA ILE A 307 15.46 -10.03 7.51
C ILE A 307 16.70 -9.38 6.85
N PRO A 308 17.83 -9.21 7.56
CA PRO A 308 19.07 -8.72 6.97
C PRO A 308 19.66 -9.73 5.98
N ASP A 309 20.27 -9.25 4.90
CA ASP A 309 20.90 -10.08 3.85
C ASP A 309 21.92 -11.05 4.43
N GLU A 310 22.74 -10.60 5.39
CA GLU A 310 23.75 -11.42 6.06
C GLU A 310 23.17 -12.56 6.90
N SER A 311 21.88 -12.53 7.19
CA SER A 311 21.19 -13.59 7.93
C SER A 311 20.70 -14.73 7.04
N ILE A 312 20.74 -14.60 5.72
CA ILE A 312 20.30 -15.64 4.79
C ILE A 312 21.47 -16.55 4.39
N ILE A 313 21.32 -17.85 4.61
CA ILE A 313 22.27 -18.87 4.14
C ILE A 313 21.93 -19.34 2.73
N LYS A 314 20.63 -19.48 2.44
CA LYS A 314 20.16 -20.09 1.18
C LYS A 314 18.75 -19.63 0.85
N ASP A 315 18.55 -19.19 -0.40
CA ASP A 315 17.22 -19.02 -0.98
C ASP A 315 16.71 -20.35 -1.53
N LEU A 316 15.45 -20.67 -1.23
CA LEU A 316 14.80 -21.90 -1.64
C LEU A 316 14.02 -21.69 -2.95
N TYR A 317 13.26 -20.60 -3.04
CA TYR A 317 12.58 -20.10 -4.24
C TYR A 317 11.92 -18.75 -3.95
#